data_AF-A0A4Q5Z121-F1
#
_entry.id   AF-A0A4Q5Z121-F1
#
_cell.length_a   1.000
_cell.length_b   1.000
_cell.length_c   1.000
_cell.angle_alpha   90.00
_cell.angle_beta   90.00
_cell.angle_gamma   90.00
#
_symmetry.space_group_name_H-M   'P 1'
#
loop_
_entity.id
_entity.type
_entity.pdbx_description
1 polymer ?
#
loop_
_entity_poly.entity_id
_entity_poly.type
_entity_poly.pdbx_seq_one_letter_code
_entity_poly.pdbx_strand_id
1 'polypeptide(L)'
;MLDALMKKWDVSKKDLFLILCVFAITGTTTAFVTKLITGWAGFTESTPWIWKFLLRLSVLVFGYQIILLFVAFLLGQFSFFWRYEKKILSRLGLIKKEEPVKLKEKL
;
A
#
# COMPACT_ATOMS: atom_id res chain seq x y z
N MET A 1 16.08 -5.55 -18.72
CA MET A 1 15.07 -4.59 -18.22
C MET A 1 14.80 -4.76 -16.72
N LEU A 2 14.60 -5.98 -16.23
CA LEU A 2 14.37 -6.26 -14.80
C LEU A 2 15.59 -5.90 -13.91
N ASP A 3 16.81 -6.08 -14.41
CA ASP A 3 18.04 -5.77 -13.67
C ASP A 3 18.16 -4.28 -13.30
N ALA A 4 17.62 -3.38 -14.12
CA ALA A 4 17.61 -1.95 -13.84
C ALA A 4 16.66 -1.59 -12.67
N LEU A 5 15.54 -2.31 -12.52
CA LEU A 5 14.62 -2.13 -11.40
C LEU A 5 15.22 -2.70 -10.12
N MET A 6 15.81 -3.89 -10.19
CA MET A 6 16.48 -4.51 -9.04
C MET A 6 17.57 -3.61 -8.46
N LYS A 7 18.39 -3.00 -9.32
CA LYS A 7 19.47 -2.10 -8.90
C LYS A 7 18.96 -0.77 -8.34
N LYS A 8 17.80 -0.28 -8.78
CA LYS A 8 17.17 0.95 -8.24
C LYS A 8 16.52 0.72 -6.88
N TRP A 9 15.95 -0.47 -6.67
CA TRP A 9 15.16 -0.79 -5.48
C TRP A 9 15.94 -1.60 -4.44
N ASP A 10 17.15 -2.05 -4.80
CA ASP A 10 18.05 -2.87 -3.98
C ASP A 10 17.35 -4.15 -3.49
N VAL A 11 16.71 -4.85 -4.43
CA VAL A 11 15.89 -6.06 -4.15
C VAL A 11 16.38 -7.25 -4.96
N SER A 12 16.33 -8.44 -4.36
CA SER A 12 16.67 -9.69 -5.04
C SER A 12 15.60 -10.08 -6.07
N LYS A 13 15.94 -10.98 -7.00
CA LYS A 13 14.99 -11.52 -8.00
C LYS A 13 13.76 -12.14 -7.32
N LYS A 14 14.00 -12.82 -6.19
CA LYS A 14 12.94 -13.46 -5.37
C LYS A 14 12.03 -12.42 -4.72
N ASP A 15 12.59 -11.33 -4.20
CA ASP A 15 11.83 -10.26 -3.58
C ASP A 15 10.97 -9.53 -4.62
N LEU A 16 11.53 -9.22 -5.79
CA LEU A 16 10.79 -8.61 -6.89
C LEU A 16 9.60 -9.48 -7.32
N PHE A 17 9.81 -10.79 -7.41
CA PHE A 17 8.74 -11.73 -7.73
C PHE A 17 7.65 -11.75 -6.64
N LEU A 18 8.04 -11.82 -5.37
CA LEU A 18 7.10 -11.77 -4.23
C LEU A 18 6.32 -10.46 -4.20
N ILE A 19 6.97 -9.32 -4.46
CA ILE A 19 6.33 -8.00 -4.56
C ILE A 19 5.29 -8.01 -5.68
N LEU A 20 5.62 -8.56 -6.86
CA LEU A 20 4.68 -8.70 -7.97
C LEU A 20 3.48 -9.58 -7.61
N CYS A 21 3.71 -10.67 -6.88
CA CYS A 21 2.62 -11.52 -6.36
C CYS A 21 1.74 -10.75 -5.35
N VAL A 22 2.33 -9.97 -4.44
CA VAL A 22 1.60 -9.08 -3.53
C VAL A 22 0.69 -8.16 -4.35
N PHE A 23 1.24 -7.46 -5.35
CA PHE A 23 0.46 -6.54 -6.19
C PHE A 23 -0.69 -7.22 -6.95
N ALA A 24 -0.48 -8.44 -7.45
CA ALA A 24 -1.53 -9.19 -8.15
C ALA A 24 -2.69 -9.56 -7.20
N ILE A 25 -2.36 -10.02 -5.99
CA ILE A 25 -3.35 -10.41 -4.97
C ILE A 25 -4.06 -9.17 -4.41
N THR A 26 -3.32 -8.11 -4.09
CA THR A 26 -3.90 -6.89 -3.52
C THR A 26 -4.75 -6.15 -4.54
N GLY A 27 -4.36 -6.11 -5.81
CA GLY A 27 -5.12 -5.50 -6.90
C GLY A 27 -6.46 -6.21 -7.12
N THR A 28 -6.47 -7.54 -7.19
CA THR A 28 -7.70 -8.33 -7.32
C THR A 28 -8.60 -8.21 -6.08
N THR A 29 -8.01 -8.25 -4.89
CA THR A 29 -8.74 -8.10 -3.61
C THR A 29 -9.38 -6.71 -3.50
N THR A 30 -8.67 -5.64 -3.85
CA THR A 30 -9.19 -4.27 -3.78
C THR A 30 -10.37 -4.07 -4.74
N ALA A 31 -10.31 -4.63 -5.95
CA ALA A 31 -11.42 -4.60 -6.89
C ALA A 31 -12.65 -5.35 -6.35
N PHE A 32 -12.44 -6.50 -5.70
CA PHE A 32 -13.50 -7.25 -5.06
C PHE A 32 -14.14 -6.49 -3.90
N VAL A 33 -13.32 -5.91 -3.00
CA VAL A 33 -13.80 -5.09 -1.88
C VAL A 33 -14.59 -3.89 -2.38
N THR A 34 -14.10 -3.21 -3.41
CA THR A 34 -14.80 -2.09 -4.05
C THR A 34 -16.17 -2.52 -4.56
N LYS A 35 -16.24 -3.66 -5.27
CA LYS A 35 -17.51 -4.21 -5.76
C LYS A 35 -18.47 -4.53 -4.61
N LEU A 36 -17.95 -5.14 -3.54
CA LEU A 36 -18.73 -5.49 -2.35
C LEU A 36 -19.33 -4.25 -1.68
N ILE A 37 -18.52 -3.21 -1.47
CA ILE A 37 -18.96 -1.95 -0.86
C ILE A 37 -19.96 -1.23 -1.77
N THR A 38 -19.72 -1.17 -3.08
CA THR A 38 -20.68 -0.55 -4.01
C THR A 38 -22.01 -1.31 -4.08
N GLY A 39 -21.98 -2.64 -3.92
CA GLY A 39 -23.19 -3.47 -3.86
C GLY A 39 -23.95 -3.30 -2.54
N TRP A 40 -23.24 -3.26 -1.42
CA TRP A 40 -23.82 -3.04 -0.08
C TRP A 40 -24.39 -1.63 0.09
N ALA A 41 -23.73 -0.63 -0.49
CA ALA A 41 -24.18 0.76 -0.42
C ALA A 41 -25.41 1.05 -1.30
N GLY A 42 -25.93 0.06 -2.05
CA GLY A 42 -27.20 0.18 -2.76
C GLY A 42 -27.23 1.30 -3.81
N PHE A 43 -26.07 1.62 -4.41
CA PHE A 43 -25.93 2.72 -5.37
C PHE A 43 -26.78 2.48 -6.62
N THR A 44 -28.00 3.01 -6.63
CA THR A 44 -28.91 3.05 -7.78
C THR A 44 -28.34 3.93 -8.91
N GLU A 45 -28.90 3.86 -10.13
CA GLU A 45 -28.49 4.71 -11.26
C GLU A 45 -28.66 6.21 -11.01
N SER A 46 -29.46 6.60 -10.01
CA SER A 46 -29.70 8.00 -9.61
C SER A 46 -28.57 8.62 -8.78
N THR A 47 -27.60 7.85 -8.28
CA THR A 47 -26.53 8.42 -7.49
C THR A 47 -25.47 9.08 -8.38
N PRO A 48 -25.06 10.33 -8.10
CA PRO A 48 -24.10 11.05 -8.93
C PRO A 48 -22.81 10.24 -9.10
N TRP A 49 -22.29 10.20 -10.32
CA TRP A 49 -21.04 9.50 -10.65
C TRP A 49 -19.86 9.91 -9.75
N ILE A 50 -19.89 11.17 -9.28
CA ILE A 50 -18.94 11.73 -8.30
C ILE A 50 -18.89 10.92 -6.99
N TRP A 51 -20.03 10.47 -6.46
CA TRP A 51 -20.07 9.71 -5.20
C TRP A 51 -19.52 8.29 -5.38
N LYS A 52 -19.82 7.66 -6.53
CA LYS A 52 -19.23 6.37 -6.91
C LYS A 52 -17.72 6.49 -7.05
N PHE A 53 -17.24 7.56 -7.68
CA PHE A 53 -15.81 7.82 -7.83
C PHE A 53 -15.13 8.07 -6.49
N LEU A 54 -15.72 8.90 -5.63
CA LEU A 54 -15.15 9.23 -4.32
C LEU A 54 -15.07 8.01 -3.40
N LEU A 55 -16.10 7.15 -3.41
CA LEU A 55 -16.10 5.89 -2.68
C LEU A 55 -14.98 4.96 -3.19
N ARG A 56 -14.87 4.76 -4.50
CA ARG A 56 -13.80 3.95 -5.11
C ARG A 56 -12.42 4.48 -4.73
N LEU A 57 -12.23 5.80 -4.79
CA LEU A 57 -10.98 6.43 -4.43
C LEU A 57 -10.67 6.25 -2.94
N SER A 58 -11.67 6.42 -2.07
CA SER A 58 -11.50 6.19 -0.63
C SER A 58 -11.11 4.74 -0.32
N VAL A 59 -11.77 3.76 -0.94
CA VAL A 59 -11.43 2.34 -0.78
C VAL A 59 -10.03 2.04 -1.34
N LEU A 60 -9.65 2.65 -2.46
CA LEU A 60 -8.33 2.48 -3.05
C LEU A 60 -7.23 3.19 -2.25
N VAL A 61 -7.52 4.24 -1.50
CA VAL A 61 -6.52 4.93 -0.67
C VAL A 61 -6.42 4.26 0.70
N PHE A 62 -7.54 4.04 1.39
CA PHE A 62 -7.55 3.47 2.73
C PHE A 62 -7.52 1.93 2.73
N GLY A 63 -8.36 1.30 1.91
CA GLY A 63 -8.46 -0.16 1.85
C GLY A 63 -7.22 -0.80 1.25
N TYR A 64 -6.68 -0.23 0.16
CA TYR A 64 -5.46 -0.73 -0.45
C TYR A 64 -4.29 -0.76 0.54
N GLN A 65 -4.12 0.27 1.36
CA GLN A 65 -3.03 0.34 2.35
C GLN A 65 -3.08 -0.85 3.31
N ILE A 66 -4.27 -1.17 3.83
CA ILE A 66 -4.47 -2.27 4.77
C ILE A 66 -4.27 -3.62 4.07
N ILE A 67 -4.89 -3.82 2.91
CA ILE A 67 -4.80 -5.06 2.14
C ILE A 67 -3.36 -5.33 1.72
N LEU A 68 -2.65 -4.29 1.29
CA LEU A 68 -1.25 -4.37 0.87
C LEU A 68 -0.35 -4.79 2.01
N LEU A 69 -0.44 -4.14 3.19
CA LEU A 69 0.35 -4.54 4.35
C LEU A 69 0.01 -5.96 4.82
N PHE A 70 -1.27 -6.35 4.77
CA PHE A 70 -1.71 -7.68 5.15
C PHE A 70 -1.14 -8.76 4.21
N VAL A 71 -1.25 -8.59 2.90
CA VAL A 71 -0.72 -9.55 1.92
C VAL A 71 0.82 -9.57 1.95
N ALA A 72 1.46 -8.41 2.12
CA ALA A 72 2.91 -8.33 2.29
C ALA A 72 3.39 -9.04 3.57
N PHE A 73 2.59 -8.99 4.64
CA PHE A 73 2.86 -9.74 5.88
C PHE A 73 2.77 -11.25 5.64
N LEU A 74 1.74 -11.72 4.94
CA LEU A 74 1.59 -13.14 4.60
C LEU A 74 2.75 -13.68 3.73
N LEU A 75 3.27 -12.85 2.83
CA LEU A 75 4.38 -13.20 1.92
C LEU A 75 5.77 -12.87 2.48
N GLY A 76 5.87 -12.37 3.72
CA GLY A 76 7.14 -12.05 4.37
C GLY A 76 7.86 -10.80 3.83
N GLN A 77 7.22 -10.00 2.98
CA GLN A 77 7.74 -8.75 2.40
C GLN A 77 7.26 -7.48 3.14
N PHE A 78 6.69 -7.62 4.33
CA PHE A 78 6.16 -6.50 5.13
C PHE A 78 7.20 -5.40 5.37
N SER A 79 8.44 -5.75 5.73
CA SER A 79 9.50 -4.76 6.01
C SER A 79 9.81 -3.88 4.79
N PHE A 80 9.78 -4.45 3.58
CA PHE A 80 9.99 -3.73 2.34
C PHE A 80 8.89 -2.68 2.10
N PHE A 81 7.63 -3.12 2.17
CA PHE A 81 6.48 -2.23 1.97
C PHE A 81 6.33 -1.20 3.08
N TRP A 82 6.57 -1.57 4.33
CA TRP A 82 6.54 -0.65 5.48
C TRP A 82 7.60 0.45 5.37
N ARG A 83 8.81 0.11 4.91
CA ARG A 83 9.87 1.10 4.65
C ARG A 83 9.51 2.01 3.48
N TYR A 84 8.86 1.46 2.46
CA TYR A 84 8.39 2.21 1.28
C TYR A 84 7.22 3.16 1.62
N GLU A 85 6.22 2.68 2.36
CA GLU A 85 5.11 3.48 2.88
C GLU A 85 5.61 4.59 3.77
N LYS A 86 6.44 4.29 4.77
CA LYS A 86 7.00 5.35 5.63
C LYS A 86 7.76 6.40 4.82
N LYS A 87 8.46 6.00 3.75
CA LYS A 87 9.15 6.95 2.86
C LYS A 87 8.17 7.84 2.11
N ILE A 88 7.03 7.31 1.67
CA ILE A 88 5.96 8.08 1.00
C ILE A 88 5.25 8.99 2.01
N LEU A 89 4.86 8.47 3.17
CA LEU A 89 4.17 9.23 4.23
C LEU A 89 5.06 10.33 4.80
N SER A 90 6.37 10.10 4.92
CA SER A 90 7.34 11.12 5.33
C SER A 90 7.45 12.24 4.28
N ARG A 91 7.31 11.93 2.98
CA ARG A 91 7.26 12.94 1.91
C ARG A 91 5.95 13.72 1.88
N LEU A 92 4.85 13.08 2.27
CA LEU A 92 3.54 13.72 2.45
C LEU A 92 3.46 14.57 3.73
N GLY A 93 4.49 14.53 4.60
CA GLY A 93 4.53 15.32 5.85
C GLY A 93 3.71 14.75 7.00
N LEU A 94 3.13 13.55 6.85
CA LEU A 94 2.29 12.90 7.87
C LEU A 94 3.10 12.21 8.98
N ILE A 95 4.36 11.86 8.69
CA ILE A 95 5.27 11.25 9.66
C ILE A 95 6.49 12.16 9.84
N LYS A 96 6.60 12.79 11.01
CA LYS A 96 7.81 13.52 11.43
C LYS A 96 8.92 12.49 11.59
N LYS A 97 10.05 12.71 10.90
CA LYS A 97 11.27 11.90 10.99
C LYS A 97 11.59 11.72 12.49
N GLU A 98 11.47 10.51 13.01
CA GLU A 98 12.06 10.19 14.30
C GLU A 98 13.58 10.25 14.08
N GLU A 99 14.17 11.38 14.49
CA GLU A 99 15.60 11.46 14.70
C GLU A 99 15.99 10.28 15.60
N PRO A 100 17.01 9.47 15.23
CA PRO A 100 17.49 8.44 16.14
C PRO A 100 17.88 9.18 17.41
N VAL A 101 17.21 8.86 18.52
CA VAL A 101 17.54 9.37 19.84
C VAL A 101 19.01 9.07 20.04
N LYS A 102 19.85 10.10 19.90
CA LYS A 102 21.23 10.07 20.33
C LYS A 102 21.15 9.90 21.84
N LEU A 103 21.16 8.64 22.29
CA LEU A 103 21.61 8.28 23.61
C LEU A 103 23.03 8.82 23.70
N LYS A 104 23.15 10.07 24.18
CA LYS A 104 24.41 10.61 24.65
C LYS A 104 24.80 9.73 25.82
N GLU A 105 25.64 8.76 25.48
CA GLU A 105 26.52 8.08 26.39
C GLU A 105 27.05 9.06 27.44
N LYS A 106 26.92 8.62 28.70
CA LYS A 106 27.85 8.82 29.80
C LYS A 106 27.99 10.26 30.32
N LEU A 107 27.23 10.51 31.40
CA LEU A 107 27.77 11.21 32.57
C LEU A 107 29.01 10.47 33.11
#